data_AF-A0A1H3A9L0-F1
#
_entry.id   AF-A0A1H3A9L0-F1
#
_cell.length_a   1.000
_cell.length_b   1.000
_cell.length_c   1.000
_cell.angle_alpha   90.00
_cell.angle_beta   90.00
_cell.angle_gamma   90.00
#
_symmetry.space_group_name_H-M   'P 1'
#
loop_
_entity.id
_entity.type
_entity.pdbx_description
1 polymer ?
#
loop_
_entity_poly.entity_id
_entity_poly.type
_entity_poly.pdbx_seq_one_letter_code
_entity_poly.pdbx_strand_id
1 'polypeptide(L)'
;MYNMLLLMLLLSSYSKKEKKGQNKRESFKKMELNIPYTLEKIELFKKIGPYFPSEYVPLINRALMITEKFIKLYQTMEFLIQSESNYILHSIPVENNQQRLSYIADTIKKELSNEEINRIGVAAETILTLDKFNKLLTIFNSIMSNPEILNTPANMMDFLKPLMEGRNEKEKKQIEDMTKMIEIMKTLNLSKKTNEKEKLE
;
A
#
# COMPACT_ATOMS: atom_id res chain seq x y z
N MET A 1 6.90 23.76 -26.97
CA MET A 1 6.11 23.22 -28.10
C MET A 1 6.98 22.71 -29.25
N TYR A 2 7.92 23.48 -29.80
CA TYR A 2 8.75 23.05 -30.93
C TYR A 2 9.52 21.74 -30.73
N ASN A 3 10.06 21.48 -29.53
CA ASN A 3 10.79 20.23 -29.24
C ASN A 3 9.89 18.97 -29.24
N MET A 4 8.62 19.11 -28.85
CA MET A 4 7.67 17.98 -28.86
C MET A 4 7.21 17.68 -30.30
N LEU A 5 7.10 18.73 -31.12
CA LEU A 5 6.76 18.64 -32.54
C LEU A 5 7.92 18.03 -33.33
N LEU A 6 9.16 18.35 -32.97
CA LEU A 6 10.38 17.73 -33.52
C LEU A 6 10.47 16.24 -33.13
N LEU A 7 10.12 15.89 -31.89
CA LEU A 7 10.06 14.51 -31.41
C LEU A 7 8.98 13.72 -32.16
N MET A 8 7.79 14.30 -32.36
CA MET A 8 6.73 13.67 -33.17
C MET A 8 7.12 13.53 -34.64
N LEU A 9 7.80 14.51 -35.23
CA LEU A 9 8.32 14.42 -36.60
C LEU A 9 9.38 13.31 -36.73
N LEU A 10 10.32 13.22 -35.78
CA LEU A 10 11.30 12.14 -35.73
C LEU A 10 10.64 10.77 -35.59
N LEU A 11 9.64 10.63 -34.72
CA LEU A 11 8.86 9.39 -34.56
C LEU A 11 8.06 9.02 -35.82
N SER A 12 7.49 10.01 -36.51
CA SER A 12 6.75 9.80 -37.77
C SER A 12 7.66 9.44 -38.95
N SER A 13 8.91 9.93 -38.96
CA SER A 13 9.91 9.54 -39.96
C SER A 13 10.41 8.11 -39.76
N TYR A 14 10.36 7.60 -38.52
CA TYR A 14 10.70 6.23 -38.18
C TYR A 14 9.62 5.21 -38.57
N SER A 15 8.34 5.62 -38.69
CA SER A 15 7.25 4.72 -39.05
C SER A 15 7.07 4.49 -40.55
N LYS A 16 7.77 5.24 -41.42
CA LYS A 16 7.54 5.23 -42.88
C LYS A 16 8.57 4.46 -43.71
N LYS A 17 9.32 3.53 -43.11
CA LYS A 17 10.18 2.57 -43.85
C LYS A 17 9.78 1.14 -43.51
N GLU A 18 8.87 0.59 -44.30
CA GLU A 18 8.72 -0.86 -44.39
C GLU A 18 9.37 -1.42 -45.66
N LYS A 19 9.82 -2.67 -45.51
CA LYS A 19 10.38 -3.59 -46.52
C LYS A 19 11.88 -3.45 -46.83
N LYS A 20 12.70 -3.89 -45.88
CA LYS A 20 13.58 -5.06 -46.08
C LYS A 20 13.89 -5.68 -44.72
N GLY A 21 13.58 -6.97 -44.60
CA GLY A 21 13.70 -7.74 -43.37
C GLY A 21 15.12 -7.79 -42.86
N GLN A 22 15.38 -7.08 -41.76
CA GLN A 22 16.40 -7.42 -40.79
C GLN A 22 15.82 -7.09 -39.41
N ASN A 23 15.89 -8.06 -38.51
CA ASN A 23 15.45 -8.02 -37.12
C ASN A 23 16.17 -6.90 -36.33
N LYS A 24 15.83 -5.63 -36.56
CA LYS A 24 16.38 -4.51 -35.77
C LYS A 24 15.86 -4.48 -34.32
N ARG A 25 14.80 -5.22 -34.01
CA ARG A 25 14.29 -5.39 -32.63
C ARG A 25 15.22 -6.23 -31.74
N GLU A 26 16.11 -7.04 -32.31
CA GLU A 26 17.02 -7.87 -31.51
C GLU A 26 18.30 -7.14 -31.08
N SER A 27 18.69 -6.06 -31.78
CA SER A 27 19.95 -5.36 -31.49
C SER A 27 19.93 -4.52 -30.21
N PHE A 28 18.75 -4.11 -29.73
CA PHE A 28 18.62 -3.38 -28.47
C PHE A 28 18.54 -4.30 -27.24
N LYS A 29 18.37 -5.61 -27.42
CA LYS A 29 18.20 -6.59 -26.33
C LYS A 29 19.48 -6.96 -25.56
N LYS A 30 20.63 -6.29 -25.81
CA LYS A 30 21.92 -6.69 -25.22
C LYS A 30 22.80 -5.54 -24.71
N MET A 31 22.26 -4.34 -24.52
CA MET A 31 23.01 -3.29 -23.84
C MET A 31 22.59 -3.27 -22.38
N GLU A 32 23.17 -4.15 -21.57
CA GLU A 32 22.94 -4.15 -20.13
C GLU A 32 23.77 -3.03 -19.51
N LEU A 33 23.15 -1.87 -19.28
CA LEU A 33 23.82 -0.73 -18.66
C LEU A 33 23.77 -0.86 -17.14
N ASN A 34 24.93 -0.98 -16.50
CA ASN A 34 25.02 -0.91 -15.04
C ASN A 34 24.82 0.54 -14.57
N ILE A 35 23.57 0.89 -14.25
CA ILE A 35 23.17 2.25 -13.84
C ILE A 35 23.90 2.69 -12.56
N PRO A 36 23.95 1.88 -11.46
CA PRO A 36 24.66 2.29 -10.24
C PRO A 36 26.12 2.65 -10.47
N TYR A 37 26.85 1.80 -11.19
CA TYR A 37 28.25 2.02 -11.52
C TYR A 37 28.45 3.29 -12.36
N THR A 38 27.60 3.50 -13.36
CA THR A 38 27.71 4.65 -14.26
C THR A 38 27.46 5.97 -13.52
N LEU A 39 26.49 6.00 -12.59
CA LEU A 39 26.23 7.17 -11.75
C LEU A 39 27.42 7.48 -10.84
N GLU A 40 28.04 6.46 -10.23
CA GLU A 40 29.25 6.63 -9.42
C GLU A 40 30.39 7.27 -10.23
N LYS A 41 30.59 6.84 -11.49
CA LYS A 41 31.60 7.45 -12.37
C LYS A 41 31.26 8.89 -12.75
N ILE A 42 30.00 9.20 -13.02
CA ILE A 42 29.56 10.59 -13.27
C ILE A 42 29.86 11.48 -12.06
N GLU A 43 29.56 11.02 -10.85
CA GLU A 43 29.86 11.77 -9.62
C GLU A 43 31.36 12.00 -9.43
N LEU A 44 32.17 10.97 -9.66
CA LEU A 44 33.62 11.10 -9.64
C LEU A 44 34.09 12.14 -10.66
N PHE A 45 33.62 12.06 -11.91
CA PHE A 45 33.97 13.02 -12.97
C PHE A 45 33.55 14.45 -12.63
N LYS A 46 32.40 14.65 -11.97
CA LYS A 46 32.00 15.98 -11.48
C LYS A 46 32.92 16.51 -10.38
N LYS A 47 33.44 15.64 -9.51
CA LYS A 47 34.39 16.01 -8.45
C LYS A 47 35.78 16.35 -9.00
N ILE A 48 36.27 15.58 -9.99
CA ILE A 48 37.58 15.84 -10.59
C ILE A 48 37.54 16.88 -11.73
N GLY A 49 36.36 17.11 -12.32
CA GLY A 49 36.13 18.00 -13.45
C GLY A 49 36.72 19.41 -13.31
N PRO A 50 36.59 20.08 -12.13
CA PRO A 50 37.18 21.40 -11.90
C PRO A 50 38.71 21.45 -11.99
N TYR A 51 39.41 20.32 -11.86
CA TYR A 51 40.87 20.25 -11.94
C TYR A 51 41.40 20.00 -13.36
N PHE A 52 40.52 19.84 -14.35
CA PHE A 52 40.92 19.74 -15.76
C PHE A 52 41.30 21.12 -16.33
N PRO A 53 42.16 21.17 -17.37
CA PRO A 53 42.44 22.43 -18.05
C PRO A 53 41.15 23.07 -18.57
N SER A 54 41.11 24.41 -18.52
CA SER A 54 39.89 25.19 -18.74
C SER A 54 39.25 24.95 -20.11
N GLU A 55 40.09 24.67 -21.11
CA GLU A 55 39.68 24.38 -22.49
C GLU A 55 38.81 23.11 -22.60
N TYR A 56 38.99 22.14 -21.69
CA TYR A 56 38.26 20.87 -21.72
C TYR A 56 36.96 20.89 -20.91
N VAL A 57 36.79 21.83 -19.98
CA VAL A 57 35.62 21.90 -19.09
C VAL A 57 34.30 21.94 -19.88
N PRO A 58 34.13 22.75 -20.95
CA PRO A 58 32.90 22.75 -21.73
C PRO A 58 32.58 21.40 -22.39
N LEU A 59 33.62 20.71 -22.89
CA LEU A 59 33.48 19.40 -23.52
C LEU A 59 33.06 18.34 -22.49
N ILE A 60 33.70 18.32 -21.33
CA ILE A 60 33.39 17.40 -20.23
C ILE A 60 31.96 17.61 -19.75
N ASN A 61 31.54 18.86 -19.54
CA ASN A 61 30.17 19.18 -19.12
C ASN A 61 29.14 18.71 -20.16
N ARG A 62 29.42 18.88 -21.45
CA ARG A 62 28.55 18.38 -22.52
C ARG A 62 28.46 16.86 -22.52
N ALA A 63 29.59 16.17 -22.35
CA ALA A 63 29.63 14.71 -22.25
C ALA A 63 28.82 14.22 -21.04
N LEU A 64 29.03 14.79 -19.85
CA LEU A 64 28.26 14.47 -18.65
C LEU A 64 26.76 14.65 -18.87
N MET A 65 26.33 15.79 -19.42
CA MET A 65 24.93 16.06 -19.72
C MET A 65 24.34 15.02 -20.69
N ILE A 66 25.08 14.62 -21.72
CA ILE A 66 24.63 13.61 -22.69
C ILE A 66 24.50 12.25 -22.00
N THR A 67 25.48 11.84 -21.20
CA THR A 67 25.47 10.57 -20.47
C THR A 67 24.30 10.50 -19.49
N GLU A 68 24.04 11.56 -18.72
CA GLU A 68 22.88 11.61 -17.80
C GLU A 68 21.55 11.48 -18.54
N LYS A 69 21.40 12.16 -19.68
CA LYS A 69 20.21 12.02 -20.54
C LYS A 69 20.07 10.61 -21.08
N PHE A 70 21.17 9.96 -21.46
CA PHE A 70 21.15 8.58 -21.94
C PHE A 70 20.75 7.60 -20.85
N ILE A 71 21.26 7.75 -19.62
CA ILE A 71 20.83 6.94 -18.47
C ILE A 71 19.32 7.05 -18.26
N LYS A 72 18.76 8.26 -18.29
CA LYS A 72 17.31 8.46 -18.13
C LYS A 72 16.51 7.84 -19.27
N LEU A 73 17.00 7.97 -20.50
CA LEU A 73 16.38 7.32 -21.65
C LEU A 73 16.40 5.80 -21.51
N TYR A 74 17.53 5.23 -21.09
CA TYR A 74 17.68 3.79 -20.85
C TYR A 74 16.69 3.29 -19.79
N GLN A 75 16.63 3.93 -18.62
CA GLN A 75 15.67 3.58 -17.56
C GLN A 75 14.23 3.64 -18.05
N THR A 76 13.90 4.65 -18.87
CA THR A 76 12.57 4.81 -19.45
C THR A 76 12.26 3.68 -20.43
N MET A 77 13.22 3.31 -21.28
CA MET A 77 13.06 2.22 -22.23
C MET A 77 12.96 0.87 -21.54
N GLU A 78 13.74 0.65 -20.49
CA GLU A 78 13.67 -0.55 -19.64
C GLU A 78 12.25 -0.70 -19.05
N PHE A 79 11.71 0.38 -18.47
CA PHE A 79 10.33 0.42 -17.98
C PHE A 79 9.28 0.15 -19.08
N LEU A 80 9.46 0.68 -20.29
CA LEU A 80 8.53 0.47 -21.41
C LEU A 80 8.60 -0.96 -21.99
N ILE A 81 9.77 -1.60 -21.94
CA ILE A 81 10.00 -2.95 -22.47
C ILE A 81 9.53 -4.02 -21.46
N GLN A 82 9.59 -3.72 -20.17
CA GLN A 82 9.07 -4.57 -19.10
C GLN A 82 7.55 -4.64 -19.19
N SER A 83 7.07 -5.57 -20.03
CA SER A 83 5.66 -5.72 -20.43
C SER A 83 4.79 -6.47 -19.43
N GLU A 84 5.39 -6.98 -18.35
CA GLU A 84 4.68 -7.59 -17.23
C GLU A 84 4.77 -6.67 -16.01
N SER A 85 3.98 -5.63 -16.06
CA SER A 85 3.60 -4.87 -14.89
C SER A 85 2.50 -5.62 -14.15
N ASN A 86 2.59 -5.65 -12.82
CA ASN A 86 1.55 -6.18 -11.93
C ASN A 86 0.33 -5.25 -11.89
N TYR A 87 -0.25 -4.95 -13.06
CA TYR A 87 -1.47 -4.17 -13.15
C TYR A 87 -2.68 -5.02 -12.79
N ILE A 88 -3.72 -4.36 -12.29
CA ILE A 88 -4.99 -5.00 -11.97
C ILE A 88 -5.65 -5.40 -13.29
N LEU A 89 -5.65 -6.70 -13.61
CA LEU A 89 -6.28 -7.22 -14.83
C LEU A 89 -7.79 -7.36 -14.66
N HIS A 90 -8.23 -7.80 -13.47
CA HIS A 90 -9.63 -8.06 -13.17
C HIS A 90 -9.97 -7.64 -11.74
N SER A 91 -11.21 -7.21 -11.51
CA SER A 91 -11.73 -6.97 -10.17
C SER A 91 -12.09 -8.31 -9.51
N ILE A 92 -11.73 -8.46 -8.24
CA ILE A 92 -12.25 -9.57 -7.42
C ILE A 92 -13.73 -9.29 -7.14
N PRO A 93 -14.65 -10.22 -7.46
CA PRO A 93 -16.06 -10.06 -7.11
C PRO A 93 -16.22 -10.13 -5.59
N VAL A 94 -17.01 -9.21 -5.05
CA VAL A 94 -17.28 -9.11 -3.61
C VAL A 94 -18.77 -8.88 -3.44
N GLU A 95 -19.37 -9.51 -2.44
CA GLU A 95 -20.82 -9.55 -2.26
C GLU A 95 -21.42 -8.15 -2.03
N ASN A 96 -20.74 -7.32 -1.23
CA ASN A 96 -21.19 -5.98 -0.92
C ASN A 96 -20.02 -5.00 -0.64
N ASN A 97 -20.35 -3.71 -0.49
CA ASN A 97 -19.37 -2.65 -0.28
C ASN A 97 -18.69 -2.72 1.11
N GLN A 98 -19.35 -3.28 2.13
CA GLN A 98 -18.76 -3.43 3.45
C GLN A 98 -17.64 -4.47 3.41
N GLN A 99 -17.91 -5.63 2.83
CA GLN A 99 -16.92 -6.68 2.63
C GLN A 99 -15.76 -6.20 1.75
N ARG A 100 -16.05 -5.39 0.72
CA ARG A 100 -15.02 -4.78 -0.13
C ARG A 100 -14.11 -3.85 0.68
N LEU A 101 -14.68 -3.01 1.54
CA LEU A 101 -13.90 -2.11 2.40
C LEU A 101 -13.02 -2.91 3.37
N SER A 102 -13.55 -3.96 3.99
CA SER A 102 -12.78 -4.80 4.90
C SER A 102 -11.61 -5.48 4.20
N TYR A 103 -11.79 -6.02 2.99
CA TYR A 103 -10.67 -6.56 2.22
C TYR A 103 -9.59 -5.52 1.93
N ILE A 104 -9.97 -4.30 1.57
CA ILE A 104 -9.01 -3.21 1.34
C ILE A 104 -8.27 -2.87 2.63
N ALA A 105 -8.99 -2.68 3.73
CA ALA A 105 -8.42 -2.33 5.03
C ALA A 105 -7.47 -3.41 5.56
N ASP A 106 -7.85 -4.68 5.41
CA ASP A 106 -7.03 -5.81 5.88
C ASP A 106 -5.79 -6.00 5.00
N THR A 107 -5.89 -5.75 3.69
CA THR A 107 -4.72 -5.73 2.78
C THR A 107 -3.75 -4.61 3.19
N ILE A 108 -4.25 -3.41 3.47
CA ILE A 108 -3.42 -2.29 3.94
C ILE A 108 -2.68 -2.65 5.23
N LYS A 109 -3.38 -3.19 6.24
CA LYS A 109 -2.76 -3.58 7.53
C LYS A 109 -1.74 -4.71 7.39
N LYS A 110 -1.93 -5.60 6.41
CA LYS A 110 -1.06 -6.76 6.21
C LYS A 110 0.25 -6.37 5.52
N GLU A 111 0.17 -5.50 4.52
CA GLU A 111 1.31 -5.16 3.65
C GLU A 111 2.13 -3.97 4.17
N LEU A 112 1.59 -3.19 5.12
CA LEU A 112 2.19 -1.94 5.57
C LEU A 112 2.35 -1.89 7.09
N SER A 113 3.48 -1.35 7.54
CA SER A 113 3.68 -0.98 8.95
C SER A 113 2.84 0.24 9.34
N ASN A 114 2.65 0.43 10.65
CA ASN A 114 1.92 1.60 11.17
C ASN A 114 2.62 2.92 10.77
N GLU A 115 3.94 2.94 10.74
CA GLU A 115 4.73 4.09 10.31
C GLU A 115 4.52 4.41 8.82
N GLU A 116 4.37 3.38 7.98
CA GLU A 116 4.09 3.54 6.55
C GLU A 116 2.66 3.99 6.28
N ILE A 117 1.69 3.47 7.03
CA ILE A 117 0.28 3.90 6.95
C ILE A 117 0.17 5.40 7.22
N ASN A 118 0.87 5.91 8.24
CA ASN A 118 0.90 7.33 8.56
C ASN A 118 1.55 8.17 7.44
N ARG A 119 2.44 7.59 6.63
CA ARG A 119 3.08 8.27 5.48
C ARG A 119 2.21 8.27 4.22
N ILE A 120 1.39 7.24 4.02
CA ILE A 120 0.40 7.19 2.93
C ILE A 120 -0.68 8.26 3.15
N GLY A 121 -0.90 8.63 4.41
CA GLY A 121 -1.67 9.80 4.81
C GLY A 121 -3.17 9.51 4.97
N VAL A 122 -3.94 10.60 4.96
CA VAL A 122 -5.34 10.65 5.41
C VAL A 122 -6.24 9.60 4.74
N ALA A 123 -5.97 9.22 3.50
CA ALA A 123 -6.78 8.24 2.78
C ALA A 123 -6.71 6.84 3.42
N ALA A 124 -5.52 6.36 3.78
CA ALA A 124 -5.36 5.06 4.43
C ALA A 124 -6.00 5.07 5.83
N GLU A 125 -5.75 6.12 6.61
CA GLU A 125 -6.36 6.30 7.93
C GLU A 125 -7.89 6.31 7.88
N THR A 126 -8.46 6.99 6.88
CA THR A 126 -9.92 7.06 6.67
C THR A 126 -10.48 5.68 6.36
N ILE A 127 -9.86 4.93 5.45
CA ILE A 127 -10.28 3.56 5.10
C ILE A 127 -10.26 2.66 6.34
N LEU A 128 -9.17 2.70 7.11
CA LEU A 128 -9.01 1.89 8.32
C LEU A 128 -10.02 2.27 9.41
N THR A 129 -10.35 3.57 9.52
CA THR A 129 -11.35 4.06 10.48
C THR A 129 -12.76 3.65 10.08
N LEU A 130 -13.10 3.74 8.79
CA LEU A 130 -14.40 3.29 8.27
C LEU A 130 -14.58 1.78 8.43
N ASP A 131 -13.54 0.97 8.20
CA ASP A 131 -13.59 -0.49 8.45
C ASP A 131 -13.85 -0.78 9.94
N LYS A 132 -13.14 -0.10 10.85
CA LYS A 132 -13.38 -0.22 12.30
C LYS A 132 -14.82 0.13 12.67
N PHE A 133 -15.37 1.22 12.12
CA PHE A 133 -16.74 1.63 12.38
C PHE A 133 -17.76 0.61 11.84
N ASN A 134 -17.55 0.08 10.64
CA ASN A 134 -18.41 -0.96 10.07
C ASN A 134 -18.38 -2.24 10.90
N LYS A 135 -17.21 -2.66 11.39
CA LYS A 135 -17.06 -3.80 12.30
C LYS A 135 -17.84 -3.55 13.60
N LEU A 136 -17.74 -2.35 14.18
CA LEU A 136 -18.52 -1.97 15.37
C LEU A 136 -20.04 -1.98 15.14
N LEU A 137 -20.52 -1.47 14.00
CA LEU A 137 -21.94 -1.51 13.65
C LEU A 137 -22.43 -2.94 13.45
N THR A 138 -21.63 -3.80 12.82
CA THR A 138 -21.96 -5.21 12.63
C THR A 138 -22.08 -5.92 13.98
N ILE A 139 -21.14 -5.63 14.89
CA ILE A 139 -21.17 -6.08 16.29
C ILE A 139 -22.47 -5.61 16.97
N PHE A 140 -22.78 -4.33 16.88
CA PHE A 140 -24.00 -3.77 17.49
C PHE A 140 -25.28 -4.41 16.95
N ASN A 141 -25.41 -4.53 15.63
CA ASN A 141 -26.57 -5.13 14.98
C ASN A 141 -26.74 -6.60 15.36
N SER A 142 -25.64 -7.35 15.51
CA SER A 142 -25.69 -8.76 15.90
C SER A 142 -26.12 -8.93 17.36
N ILE A 143 -25.67 -8.05 18.28
CA ILE A 143 -26.16 -8.03 19.67
C ILE A 143 -27.66 -7.71 19.70
N MET A 144 -28.11 -6.74 18.92
CA MET A 144 -29.52 -6.35 18.87
C MET A 144 -30.41 -7.47 18.30
N SER A 145 -29.91 -8.18 17.29
CA SER A 145 -30.65 -9.26 16.62
C SER A 145 -30.63 -10.57 17.42
N ASN A 146 -29.59 -10.79 18.22
CA ASN A 146 -29.46 -11.97 19.07
C ASN A 146 -28.77 -11.59 20.40
N PRO A 147 -29.53 -11.10 21.40
CA PRO A 147 -28.98 -10.65 22.67
C PRO A 147 -28.34 -11.79 23.48
N GLU A 148 -28.61 -13.04 23.13
CA GLU A 148 -28.03 -14.22 23.78
C GLU A 148 -26.54 -14.42 23.48
N ILE A 149 -26.00 -13.76 22.45
CA ILE A 149 -24.57 -13.80 22.11
C ILE A 149 -23.70 -13.33 23.28
N LEU A 150 -24.22 -12.45 24.14
CA LEU A 150 -23.52 -11.95 25.31
C LEU A 150 -23.65 -12.87 26.55
N ASN A 151 -24.33 -14.01 26.45
CA ASN A 151 -24.66 -14.85 27.61
C ASN A 151 -23.47 -15.53 28.29
N THR A 152 -22.36 -15.71 27.58
CA THR A 152 -21.15 -16.31 28.13
C THR A 152 -19.93 -15.44 27.85
N PRO A 153 -18.98 -15.32 28.80
CA PRO A 153 -17.74 -14.56 28.63
C PRO A 153 -16.93 -14.99 27.40
N ALA A 154 -16.90 -16.28 27.09
CA ALA A 154 -16.19 -16.83 25.94
C ALA A 154 -16.74 -16.29 24.60
N ASN A 155 -18.06 -16.41 24.39
CA ASN A 155 -18.72 -15.90 23.18
C ASN A 155 -18.58 -14.37 23.03
N MET A 156 -18.57 -13.65 24.16
CA MET A 156 -18.36 -12.20 24.16
C MET A 156 -16.93 -11.82 23.80
N MET A 157 -15.94 -12.59 24.28
CA MET A 157 -14.53 -12.35 23.96
C MET A 157 -14.22 -12.62 22.48
N ASP A 158 -14.74 -13.72 21.92
CA ASP A 158 -14.58 -14.03 20.50
C ASP A 158 -15.22 -12.96 19.61
N PHE A 159 -16.31 -12.36 20.08
CA PHE A 159 -17.02 -11.30 19.38
C PHE A 159 -16.31 -9.94 19.42
N LEU A 160 -15.61 -9.63 20.51
CA LEU A 160 -14.83 -8.39 20.68
C LEU A 160 -13.40 -8.49 20.14
N LYS A 161 -12.93 -9.70 19.85
CA LYS A 161 -11.59 -9.99 19.32
C LYS A 161 -11.16 -9.13 18.12
N PRO A 162 -12.03 -8.83 17.12
CA PRO A 162 -11.67 -7.96 16.01
C PRO A 162 -11.35 -6.51 16.43
N LEU A 163 -11.81 -6.07 17.61
CA LEU A 163 -11.51 -4.76 18.17
C LEU A 163 -10.17 -4.72 18.90
N MET A 164 -9.60 -5.88 19.23
CA MET A 164 -8.30 -6.04 19.88
C MET A 164 -7.15 -6.11 18.86
N GLU A 165 -7.44 -6.40 17.60
CA GLU A 165 -6.44 -6.45 16.53
C GLU A 165 -5.85 -5.06 16.25
N GLY A 166 -4.51 -4.99 16.23
CA GLY A 166 -3.77 -3.74 16.02
C GLY A 166 -3.74 -2.79 17.22
N ARG A 167 -4.24 -3.20 18.39
CA ARG A 167 -4.15 -2.43 19.64
C ARG A 167 -2.96 -2.84 20.50
N ASN A 168 -2.45 -1.88 21.27
CA ASN A 168 -1.41 -2.13 22.27
C ASN A 168 -1.94 -2.99 23.44
N GLU A 169 -1.03 -3.57 24.24
CA GLU A 169 -1.41 -4.47 25.35
C GLU A 169 -2.31 -3.81 26.40
N LYS A 170 -2.14 -2.50 26.64
CA LYS A 170 -2.94 -1.74 27.60
C LYS A 170 -4.41 -1.68 27.18
N GLU A 171 -4.66 -1.42 25.91
CA GLU A 171 -6.02 -1.35 25.36
C GLU A 171 -6.66 -2.74 25.25
N LYS A 172 -5.87 -3.78 24.95
CA LYS A 172 -6.36 -5.17 24.98
C LYS A 172 -6.85 -5.55 26.37
N LYS A 173 -6.08 -5.20 27.41
CA LYS A 173 -6.45 -5.45 28.81
C LYS A 173 -7.75 -4.73 29.21
N GLN A 174 -7.99 -3.53 28.71
CA GLN A 174 -9.25 -2.81 28.95
C GLN A 174 -10.46 -3.55 28.37
N ILE A 175 -10.33 -4.15 27.18
CA ILE A 175 -11.40 -4.94 26.56
C ILE A 175 -11.67 -6.24 27.35
N GLU A 176 -10.61 -6.89 27.83
CA GLU A 176 -10.74 -8.03 28.74
C GLU A 176 -11.45 -7.67 30.05
N ASP A 177 -11.09 -6.53 30.65
CA ASP A 177 -11.68 -6.05 31.90
C ASP A 177 -13.15 -5.66 31.73
N MET A 178 -13.55 -5.09 30.57
CA MET A 178 -14.96 -4.85 30.23
C MET A 178 -15.76 -6.16 30.17
N THR A 179 -15.18 -7.24 29.63
CA THR A 179 -15.82 -8.55 29.55
C THR A 179 -16.05 -9.13 30.95
N LYS A 180 -15.06 -9.02 31.83
CA LYS A 180 -15.17 -9.42 33.24
C LYS A 180 -16.20 -8.59 34.00
N MET A 181 -16.27 -7.28 33.78
CA MET A 181 -17.29 -6.44 34.42
C MET A 181 -18.71 -6.84 34.01
N ILE A 182 -18.94 -7.16 32.74
CA ILE A 182 -20.25 -7.61 32.25
C ILE A 182 -20.64 -8.96 32.86
N GLU A 183 -19.68 -9.87 33.05
CA GLU A 183 -19.88 -11.12 33.79
C GLU A 183 -20.27 -10.86 35.26
N ILE A 184 -19.57 -9.95 35.94
CA ILE A 184 -19.89 -9.55 37.32
C ILE A 184 -21.30 -8.93 37.40
N MET A 185 -21.68 -8.06 36.47
CA MET A 185 -23.03 -7.48 36.44
C MET A 185 -24.12 -8.54 36.23
N LYS A 186 -23.86 -9.57 35.42
CA LYS A 186 -24.78 -10.69 35.23
C LYS A 186 -24.93 -11.53 36.48
N THR A 187 -23.83 -11.90 37.14
CA THR A 187 -23.86 -12.70 38.37
C THR A 187 -24.53 -11.94 39.52
N LEU A 188 -24.30 -10.63 39.64
CA LEU A 188 -24.96 -9.77 40.62
C LEU A 188 -26.48 -9.63 40.35
N ASN A 189 -26.90 -9.51 39.08
CA ASN A 189 -28.33 -9.46 38.72
C ASN A 189 -29.04 -10.81 38.93
N LEU A 190 -28.36 -11.93 38.68
CA LEU A 190 -28.85 -13.28 39.00
C LEU A 190 -29.04 -13.45 40.53
N SER A 191 -28.04 -13.03 41.31
CA SER A 191 -28.11 -13.03 42.79
C SER A 191 -29.29 -12.23 43.33
N LYS A 192 -29.59 -11.06 42.72
CA LYS A 192 -30.72 -10.22 43.13
C LYS A 192 -32.09 -10.88 42.83
N LYS A 193 -32.21 -11.59 41.70
CA LYS A 193 -33.44 -12.29 41.29
C LYS A 193 -33.75 -13.53 42.13
N THR A 194 -32.72 -14.21 42.64
CA THR A 194 -32.89 -15.38 43.53
C THR A 194 -33.34 -14.94 44.94
N ASN A 195 -32.77 -13.85 45.46
CA ASN A 195 -33.13 -13.30 46.77
C ASN A 195 -34.55 -12.69 46.84
N GLU A 196 -35.14 -12.30 45.71
CA GLU A 196 -36.54 -11.84 45.66
C GLU A 196 -37.55 -12.99 45.64
N LYS A 197 -37.17 -14.18 45.12
CA LYS A 197 -38.04 -15.37 45.15
C LYS A 197 -38.10 -16.03 46.52
N GLU A 198 -36.99 -16.07 47.26
CA GLU A 198 -36.95 -16.59 48.64
C GLU A 198 -37.66 -15.72 49.68
N LYS A 199 -38.06 -14.49 49.34
CA LYS A 199 -38.84 -13.60 50.21
C LYS A 199 -40.35 -13.67 49.99
N LEU A 200 -40.80 -14.47 49.03
CA LEU A 200 -42.21 -14.63 48.62
C LEU A 200 -42.74 -16.06 48.89
N GLU A 201 -41.95 -16.95 49.48
CA GLU A 201 -42.36 -18.23 50.08
C GLU A 201 -42.31 -18.14 51.61
#